data_AF-W3VEL2-F1
#
_entry.id   AF-W3VEL2-F1
#
_cell.length_a   1.000
_cell.length_b   1.000
_cell.length_c   1.000
_cell.angle_alpha   90.00
_cell.angle_beta   90.00
_cell.angle_gamma   90.00
#
_symmetry.space_group_name_H-M   'P 1'
#
loop_
_entity.id
_entity.type
_entity.pdbx_description
1 polymer ?
#
loop_
_entity_poly.entity_id
_entity_poly.type
_entity_poly.pdbx_seq_one_letter_code
_entity_poly.pdbx_strand_id
1 'polypeptide(L)'
;MVSHLNKTLDLIAWGGTHMDPDTLAFLQSSVFPDVTITASYGSTMILGESKSRNNQDFEGSPIFDSFAPNVLFDVIDPLTQKPVPFGERGRVVMNYINKFALFPNILERDTAMRIPRIDNYPGASVALVRPVEEISGQTVVEGVY
;
A
#
# COMPACT_ATOMS: atom_id res chain seq x y z
N MET A 1 -5.66 30.44 2.66
CA MET A 1 -4.57 29.44 2.55
C MET A 1 -5.01 28.25 1.70
N VAL A 2 -6.01 27.45 2.11
CA VAL A 2 -6.53 26.30 1.32
C VAL A 2 -7.00 26.69 -0.09
N SER A 3 -7.66 27.85 -0.24
CA SER A 3 -8.07 28.37 -1.56
C SER A 3 -6.92 28.71 -2.50
N HIS A 4 -5.74 29.02 -1.97
CA HIS A 4 -4.54 29.21 -2.78
C HIS A 4 -3.96 27.86 -3.19
N LEU A 5 -3.85 26.92 -2.24
CA LEU A 5 -3.36 25.56 -2.49
C LEU A 5 -4.18 24.85 -3.58
N ASN A 6 -5.51 24.95 -3.56
CA ASN A 6 -6.38 24.40 -4.61
C ASN A 6 -6.09 24.94 -6.01
N LYS A 7 -5.54 26.16 -6.11
CA LYS A 7 -5.22 26.79 -7.40
C LYS A 7 -3.80 26.50 -7.88
N THR A 8 -2.94 25.98 -7.01
CA THR A 8 -1.50 25.86 -7.28
C THR A 8 -0.98 24.44 -7.19
N LEU A 9 -1.70 23.53 -6.53
CA LEU A 9 -1.31 22.13 -6.43
C LEU A 9 -2.01 21.34 -7.53
N ASP A 10 -1.23 20.62 -8.32
CA ASP A 10 -1.75 19.65 -9.29
C ASP A 10 -1.99 18.28 -8.64
N LEU A 11 -1.18 17.94 -7.61
CA LEU A 11 -1.16 16.64 -6.97
C LEU A 11 -0.79 16.75 -5.49
N ILE A 12 -1.49 16.00 -4.66
CA ILE A 12 -1.10 15.66 -3.29
C ILE A 12 -0.83 14.16 -3.26
N ALA A 13 0.39 13.76 -2.90
CA ALA A 13 0.73 12.37 -2.63
C ALA A 13 0.89 12.20 -1.11
N TRP A 14 0.15 11.26 -0.52
CA TRP A 14 0.36 10.87 0.88
C TRP A 14 1.06 9.53 0.96
N GLY A 15 1.97 9.39 1.92
CA GLY A 15 2.57 8.12 2.29
C GLY A 15 2.02 7.60 3.62
N GLY A 16 2.33 6.35 3.93
CA GLY A 16 1.97 5.70 5.19
C GLY A 16 0.66 4.90 5.12
N THR A 17 0.31 4.25 6.24
CA THR A 17 -0.71 3.20 6.30
C THR A 17 -1.90 3.54 7.21
N HIS A 18 -2.09 4.82 7.52
CA HIS A 18 -3.05 5.30 8.53
C HIS A 18 -4.16 6.23 8.00
N MET A 19 -4.23 6.49 6.70
CA MET A 19 -5.34 7.27 6.13
C MET A 19 -6.63 6.45 6.20
N ASP A 20 -7.63 6.93 6.94
CA ASP A 20 -8.96 6.32 6.94
C ASP A 20 -9.79 6.81 5.74
N PRO A 21 -10.75 6.00 5.24
CA PRO A 21 -11.53 6.35 4.05
C PRO A 21 -12.39 7.61 4.21
N ASP A 22 -12.91 7.89 5.40
CA ASP A 22 -13.79 9.03 5.64
C ASP A 22 -12.98 10.34 5.58
N THR A 23 -11.79 10.36 6.19
CA THR A 23 -10.85 11.47 6.08
C THR A 23 -10.43 11.68 4.63
N LEU A 24 -10.09 10.62 3.90
CA LEU A 24 -9.75 10.73 2.47
C LEU A 24 -10.91 11.33 1.66
N ALA A 25 -12.12 10.84 1.85
CA ALA A 25 -13.30 11.33 1.17
C ALA A 25 -13.58 12.81 1.51
N PHE A 26 -13.39 13.21 2.77
CA PHE A 26 -13.51 14.62 3.18
C PHE A 26 -12.45 15.51 2.53
N LEU A 27 -11.19 15.06 2.49
CA LEU A 27 -10.10 15.78 1.83
C LEU A 27 -10.38 15.96 0.33
N GLN A 28 -10.82 14.89 -0.35
CA GLN A 28 -11.12 14.93 -1.78
C GLN A 28 -12.36 15.77 -2.09
N SER A 29 -13.43 15.69 -1.29
CA SER A 29 -14.69 16.37 -1.59
C SER A 29 -14.76 17.83 -1.09
N SER A 30 -14.20 18.11 0.09
CA SER A 30 -14.47 19.34 0.83
C SER A 30 -13.26 20.26 0.94
N VAL A 31 -12.04 19.71 0.98
CA VAL A 31 -10.82 20.49 1.18
C VAL A 31 -10.08 20.75 -0.14
N PHE A 32 -9.95 19.72 -0.98
CA PHE A 32 -9.17 19.72 -2.20
C PHE A 32 -9.96 19.15 -3.41
N PRO A 33 -11.12 19.73 -3.76
CA PRO A 33 -11.99 19.21 -4.82
C PRO A 33 -11.36 19.22 -6.22
N ASP A 34 -10.39 20.12 -6.46
CA ASP A 34 -9.76 20.30 -7.77
C ASP A 34 -8.33 19.72 -7.83
N VAL A 35 -7.84 19.13 -6.73
CA VAL A 35 -6.47 18.59 -6.65
C VAL A 35 -6.53 17.07 -6.62
N THR A 36 -5.74 16.41 -7.47
CA THR A 36 -5.65 14.95 -7.41
C THR A 36 -4.98 14.54 -6.11
N ILE A 37 -5.58 13.60 -5.38
CA ILE A 37 -4.96 13.00 -4.19
C ILE A 37 -4.63 11.53 -4.49
N THR A 38 -3.36 11.14 -4.35
CA THR A 38 -2.84 9.78 -4.55
C THR A 38 -2.14 9.28 -3.30
N ALA A 39 -2.03 7.96 -3.16
CA ALA A 39 -1.31 7.33 -2.07
C ALA A 39 -0.03 6.64 -2.56
N SER A 40 0.98 6.60 -1.70
CA SER A 40 2.13 5.72 -1.86
C SER A 40 2.26 4.74 -0.69
N TYR A 41 2.62 3.50 -1.02
CA TYR A 41 2.97 2.47 -0.06
C TYR A 41 4.44 2.13 -0.24
N GLY A 42 5.26 2.68 0.65
CA GLY A 42 6.71 2.55 0.64
C GLY A 42 7.21 1.36 1.47
N SER A 43 8.30 0.75 1.02
CA SER A 43 9.12 -0.09 1.88
C SER A 43 10.59 0.17 1.61
N THR A 44 11.31 0.58 2.66
CA THR A 44 12.75 0.81 2.61
C THR A 44 13.50 -0.47 2.23
N MET A 45 12.98 -1.65 2.58
CA MET A 45 13.60 -2.94 2.26
C MET A 45 13.58 -3.27 0.77
N ILE A 46 12.64 -2.71 0.00
CA ILE A 46 12.59 -2.86 -1.47
C ILE A 46 13.15 -1.65 -2.22
N LEU A 47 13.73 -0.68 -1.50
CA LEU A 47 14.33 0.55 -2.07
C LEU A 47 13.34 1.35 -2.94
N GLY A 48 12.07 1.42 -2.55
CA GLY A 48 11.06 2.10 -3.34
C GLY A 48 9.66 2.16 -2.73
N GLU A 49 8.74 2.65 -3.54
CA GLU A 49 7.32 2.78 -3.20
C GLU A 49 6.43 2.30 -4.36
N SER A 50 5.25 1.81 -3.98
CA SER A 50 4.14 1.57 -4.90
C SER A 50 3.20 2.78 -4.89
N LYS A 51 2.59 3.08 -6.03
CA LYS A 51 1.55 4.12 -6.16
C LYS A 51 0.17 3.50 -6.21
N SER A 52 -0.80 4.22 -5.68
CA SER A 52 -2.20 3.83 -5.79
C SER A 52 -2.68 3.81 -7.23
N ARG A 53 -3.58 2.90 -7.57
CA ARG A 53 -4.33 2.95 -8.83
C ARG A 53 -5.08 4.27 -8.97
N ASN A 54 -5.14 4.75 -10.20
CA ASN A 54 -5.97 5.91 -10.53
C ASN A 54 -7.43 5.46 -10.70
N ASN A 55 -8.36 6.18 -10.09
CA ASN A 55 -9.82 5.99 -10.24
C ASN A 55 -10.32 4.56 -9.92
N GLN A 56 -9.58 3.81 -9.11
CA GLN A 56 -9.99 2.51 -8.62
C GLN A 56 -9.66 2.40 -7.14
N ASP A 57 -10.60 1.88 -6.38
CA ASP A 57 -10.46 1.62 -4.96
C ASP A 57 -10.93 0.20 -4.62
N PHE A 58 -10.64 -0.19 -3.40
CA PHE A 58 -11.25 -1.33 -2.74
C PHE A 58 -11.91 -0.82 -1.47
N GLU A 59 -13.25 -0.78 -1.45
CA GLU A 59 -14.05 -0.27 -0.33
C GLU A 59 -13.66 1.18 0.05
N GLY A 60 -13.45 2.04 -0.96
CA GLY A 60 -13.05 3.43 -0.74
C GLY A 60 -11.57 3.61 -0.33
N SER A 61 -10.78 2.53 -0.28
CA SER A 61 -9.35 2.59 0.03
C SER A 61 -8.47 2.40 -1.21
N PRO A 62 -7.30 3.04 -1.28
CA PRO A 62 -6.39 2.88 -2.41
C PRO A 62 -5.93 1.43 -2.61
N ILE A 63 -5.82 1.02 -3.87
CA ILE A 63 -5.17 -0.24 -4.27
C ILE A 63 -3.74 0.08 -4.73
N PHE A 64 -2.74 -0.58 -4.17
CA PHE A 64 -1.33 -0.40 -4.48
C PHE A 64 -0.82 -1.52 -5.39
N ASP A 65 -0.34 -1.16 -6.58
CA ASP A 65 0.28 -2.09 -7.52
C ASP A 65 1.80 -2.07 -7.37
N SER A 66 2.43 -3.24 -7.20
CA SER A 66 3.88 -3.30 -7.10
C SER A 66 4.56 -2.93 -8.43
N PHE A 67 5.80 -2.43 -8.36
CA PHE A 67 6.63 -2.11 -9.52
C PHE A 67 7.23 -3.37 -10.17
N ALA A 68 6.36 -4.16 -10.81
CA ALA A 68 6.75 -5.39 -11.47
C ALA A 68 7.60 -5.14 -12.73
N PRO A 69 8.55 -6.03 -13.07
CA PRO A 69 8.86 -7.28 -12.37
C PRO A 69 9.84 -7.13 -11.19
N ASN A 70 10.36 -5.92 -10.94
CA ASN A 70 11.44 -5.71 -9.97
C ASN A 70 10.98 -5.78 -8.52
N VAL A 71 9.73 -5.39 -8.25
CA VAL A 71 9.07 -5.47 -6.95
C VAL A 71 7.78 -6.25 -7.15
N LEU A 72 7.58 -7.29 -6.35
CA LEU A 72 6.36 -8.09 -6.35
C LEU A 72 5.81 -8.20 -4.93
N PHE A 73 4.52 -7.92 -4.78
CA PHE A 73 3.81 -8.12 -3.52
C PHE A 73 3.05 -9.43 -3.55
N ASP A 74 2.88 -10.05 -2.40
CA ASP A 74 1.80 -11.01 -2.16
C ASP A 74 1.28 -10.81 -0.73
N VAL A 75 0.18 -11.49 -0.40
CA VAL A 75 -0.41 -11.47 0.93
C VAL A 75 -0.57 -12.91 1.40
N ILE A 76 0.04 -13.22 2.53
CA ILE A 76 0.15 -14.60 3.03
C ILE A 76 -0.48 -14.76 4.42
N ASP A 77 -0.89 -15.98 4.73
CA ASP A 77 -1.17 -16.40 6.09
C ASP A 77 0.18 -16.54 6.84
N PRO A 78 0.37 -15.85 7.98
CA PRO A 78 1.64 -15.87 8.72
C PRO A 78 1.97 -17.24 9.32
N LEU A 79 0.99 -18.11 9.55
CA LEU A 79 1.19 -19.46 10.09
C LEU A 79 1.59 -20.45 8.99
N THR A 80 0.86 -20.46 7.88
CA THR A 80 1.10 -21.43 6.79
C THR A 80 2.13 -20.94 5.76
N GLN A 81 2.43 -19.64 5.76
CA GLN A 81 3.27 -18.96 4.76
C GLN A 81 2.80 -19.13 3.32
N LYS A 82 1.52 -19.42 3.11
CA LYS A 82 0.90 -19.55 1.79
C LYS A 82 0.07 -18.31 1.47
N PRO A 83 -0.06 -17.94 0.18
CA PRO A 83 -0.95 -16.85 -0.21
C PRO A 83 -2.38 -17.11 0.27
N VAL A 84 -3.00 -16.10 0.85
CA VAL A 84 -4.44 -16.16 1.18
C VAL A 84 -5.27 -16.07 -0.11
N PRO A 85 -6.55 -16.46 -0.11
CA PRO A 85 -7.45 -16.19 -1.22
C PRO A 85 -7.55 -14.69 -1.57
N PHE A 86 -7.90 -14.36 -2.81
CA PHE A 86 -8.20 -12.97 -3.17
C PHE A 86 -9.44 -12.49 -2.41
N GLY A 87 -9.39 -11.24 -1.93
CA GLY A 87 -10.41 -10.68 -1.06
C GLY A 87 -10.27 -11.06 0.41
N GLU A 88 -9.18 -11.75 0.81
CA GLU A 88 -8.88 -12.02 2.21
C GLU A 88 -7.68 -11.20 2.72
N ARG A 89 -7.64 -11.01 4.05
CA ARG A 89 -6.55 -10.31 4.74
C ARG A 89 -5.45 -11.29 5.14
N GLY A 90 -4.22 -10.86 4.97
CA GLY A 90 -3.05 -11.54 5.50
C GLY A 90 -1.89 -10.57 5.69
N ARG A 91 -0.70 -11.11 5.94
CA ARG A 91 0.53 -10.34 6.09
C ARG A 91 1.13 -10.04 4.71
N VAL A 92 1.56 -8.80 4.49
CA VAL A 92 2.22 -8.42 3.24
C VAL A 92 3.61 -9.06 3.20
N VAL A 93 3.93 -9.66 2.06
CA VAL A 93 5.28 -10.12 1.73
C VAL A 93 5.72 -9.43 0.45
N MET A 94 6.95 -8.93 0.45
CA MET A 94 7.55 -8.28 -0.72
C MET A 94 8.75 -9.06 -1.23
N ASN A 95 8.92 -9.04 -2.55
CA ASN A 95 10.08 -9.58 -3.22
C ASN A 95 10.71 -8.47 -4.05
N TYR A 96 12.02 -8.31 -3.93
CA TYR A 96 12.82 -7.39 -4.74
C TYR A 96 13.82 -8.18 -5.59
N ILE A 97 13.85 -7.91 -6.88
CA ILE A 97 14.80 -8.50 -7.81
C ILE A 97 15.25 -7.48 -8.86
N ASN A 98 16.55 -7.29 -8.98
CA ASN A 98 17.15 -6.57 -10.10
C ASN A 98 18.50 -7.22 -10.49
N LYS A 99 19.27 -6.56 -11.36
CA LYS A 99 20.59 -7.06 -11.80
C LYS A 99 21.66 -7.09 -10.70
N PHE A 100 21.42 -6.44 -9.57
CA PHE A 100 22.41 -6.16 -8.53
C PHE A 100 22.05 -6.75 -7.16
N ALA A 101 20.77 -7.04 -6.89
CA ALA A 101 20.29 -7.56 -5.61
C ALA A 101 19.03 -8.41 -5.75
N LEU A 102 18.89 -9.35 -4.81
CA LEU A 102 17.74 -10.21 -4.62
C LEU A 102 17.38 -10.22 -3.13
N PHE A 103 16.21 -9.70 -2.79
CA PHE A 103 15.64 -9.78 -1.44
C PHE A 103 14.28 -10.50 -1.53
N PRO A 104 14.25 -11.83 -1.38
CA PRO A 104 13.03 -12.59 -1.48
C PRO A 104 12.31 -12.66 -0.13
N ASN A 105 10.99 -12.76 -0.18
CA ASN A 105 10.12 -13.04 0.98
C ASN A 105 10.33 -12.10 2.17
N ILE A 106 10.52 -10.80 1.92
CA ILE A 106 10.58 -9.79 2.98
C ILE A 106 9.19 -9.71 3.62
N LEU A 107 9.07 -10.18 4.86
CA LEU A 107 7.85 -10.05 5.64
C LEU A 107 7.73 -8.61 6.15
N GLU A 108 6.75 -7.90 5.63
CA GLU A 108 6.47 -6.54 6.08
C GLU A 108 5.80 -6.52 7.45
N ARG A 109 5.79 -5.35 8.09
CA ARG A 109 5.08 -5.14 9.36
C ARG A 109 3.64 -4.69 9.14
N ASP A 110 3.09 -4.94 7.95
CA ASP A 110 1.74 -4.58 7.58
C ASP A 110 0.91 -5.81 7.20
N THR A 111 -0.39 -5.70 7.42
CA THR A 111 -1.42 -6.57 6.86
C THR A 111 -2.19 -5.82 5.77
N ALA A 112 -2.69 -6.55 4.78
CA ALA A 112 -3.48 -5.97 3.70
C ALA A 112 -4.49 -6.97 3.15
N MET A 113 -5.48 -6.46 2.42
CA MET A 113 -6.33 -7.29 1.56
C MET A 113 -5.57 -7.69 0.31
N ARG A 114 -5.68 -8.96 -0.07
CA ARG A 114 -5.09 -9.49 -1.29
C ARG A 114 -5.98 -9.18 -2.50
N ILE A 115 -5.51 -8.34 -3.41
CA ILE A 115 -6.27 -7.87 -4.58
C ILE A 115 -5.65 -8.42 -5.87
N PRO A 116 -6.46 -8.82 -6.87
CA PRO A 116 -5.94 -9.18 -8.18
C PRO A 116 -5.15 -8.04 -8.83
N ARG A 117 -4.02 -8.40 -9.46
CA ARG A 117 -3.24 -7.47 -10.29
C ARG A 117 -4.00 -7.15 -11.59
N ILE A 118 -3.63 -6.05 -12.22
CA ILE A 118 -4.10 -5.67 -13.56
C ILE A 118 -3.15 -6.11 -14.68
N ASP A 119 -1.98 -6.62 -14.33
CA ASP A 119 -0.97 -7.14 -15.25
C ASP A 119 -0.86 -8.67 -15.11
N ASN A 120 -0.03 -9.29 -15.96
CA ASN A 120 0.19 -10.74 -15.97
C ASN A 120 1.42 -11.17 -15.15
N TYR A 121 1.92 -10.33 -14.24
CA TYR A 121 3.01 -10.70 -13.34
C TYR A 121 2.49 -11.49 -12.14
N PRO A 122 3.33 -12.33 -11.51
CA PRO A 122 2.93 -13.07 -10.33
C PRO A 122 2.69 -12.15 -9.12
N GLY A 123 2.04 -12.71 -8.09
CA GLY A 123 1.73 -11.99 -6.85
C GLY A 123 0.36 -11.31 -6.89
N ALA A 124 0.23 -10.25 -6.11
CA ALA A 124 -1.01 -9.52 -5.89
C ALA A 124 -0.77 -8.00 -5.88
N SER A 125 -1.86 -7.27 -5.92
CA SER A 125 -1.95 -5.88 -5.46
C SER A 125 -2.48 -5.89 -4.03
N VAL A 126 -2.31 -4.79 -3.31
CA VAL A 126 -2.72 -4.71 -1.89
C VAL A 126 -3.61 -3.51 -1.63
N ALA A 127 -4.58 -3.65 -0.73
CA ALA A 127 -5.45 -2.57 -0.29
C ALA A 127 -5.73 -2.66 1.22
N LEU A 128 -6.26 -1.58 1.81
CA LEU A 128 -6.53 -1.50 3.26
C LEU A 128 -5.29 -1.91 4.09
N VAL A 129 -4.13 -1.38 3.71
CA VAL A 129 -2.86 -1.64 4.39
C VAL A 129 -2.92 -1.08 5.81
N ARG A 130 -2.56 -1.87 6.81
CA ARG A 130 -2.53 -1.49 8.22
C ARG A 130 -1.35 -2.13 8.92
N PRO A 131 -0.74 -1.50 9.93
CA PRO A 131 0.28 -2.14 10.74
C PRO A 131 -0.22 -3.46 11.35
N VAL A 132 0.68 -4.41 11.56
CA VAL A 132 0.44 -5.59 12.39
C VAL A 132 0.32 -5.14 13.83
N GLU A 133 -0.74 -5.54 14.53
CA GLU A 133 -1.00 -5.13 15.92
C GLU A 133 -0.02 -5.77 16.92
N GLU A 134 0.40 -7.02 16.67
CA GLU A 134 1.33 -7.76 17.54
C GLU A 134 2.36 -8.58 16.73
N ILE A 135 3.63 -8.50 17.11
CA ILE A 135 4.69 -9.37 16.61
C ILE A 135 5.29 -10.12 17.81
N SER A 136 5.23 -11.45 17.78
CA SER A 136 5.82 -12.31 18.83
C SER A 136 5.32 -12.01 20.26
N GLY A 137 4.05 -11.62 20.39
CA GLY A 137 3.42 -11.28 21.68
C GLY A 137 3.84 -9.92 22.25
N GLN A 138 4.50 -9.09 21.44
CA GLN A 138 4.79 -7.70 21.78
C GLN A 138 3.94 -6.78 20.90
N THR A 139 3.30 -5.80 21.52
CA THR A 139 2.62 -4.71 20.82
C THR A 139 3.64 -4.00 19.94
N VAL A 140 3.35 -3.87 18.66
CA VAL A 140 4.25 -3.21 17.72
C VAL A 140 4.19 -1.71 17.98
N VAL A 141 5.32 -1.12 18.39
CA VAL A 141 5.48 0.34 18.42
C VAL A 141 5.79 0.80 17.00
N GLU A 142 4.98 1.73 16.50
CA GLU A 142 5.10 2.32 15.18
C GLU A 142 6.53 2.81 14.90
N GLY A 143 7.09 2.41 13.77
CA GLY A 143 8.36 2.94 13.27
C GLY A 143 8.09 3.90 12.12
N VAL A 144 8.84 4.99 12.05
CA VAL A 144 8.85 5.86 10.85
C VAL A 144 9.46 5.05 9.70
N TYR A 145 8.73 4.95 8.59
CA TYR A 145 9.13 4.21 7.39
C TYR A 145 10.05 5.03 6.49
#